data_AF-A0A957QWP8-F1
#
_entry.id   AF-A0A957QWP8-F1
#
_cell.length_a   1.000
_cell.length_b   1.000
_cell.length_c   1.000
_cell.angle_alpha   90.00
_cell.angle_beta   90.00
_cell.angle_gamma   90.00
#
_symmetry.space_group_name_H-M   'P 1'
#
loop_
_entity.id
_entity.type
_entity.pdbx_description
1 polymer ?
#
loop_
_entity_poly.entity_id
_entity_poly.type
_entity_poly.pdbx_seq_one_letter_code
_entity_poly.pdbx_strand_id
1 'polypeptide(L)'
;MSSQEDIRLGHFSFMEMVVELVERAGQRLLLWPGIPAGYEIRLLPTDAPGNYRVIGGPAHGAVASLPQDENGKITAIEVGGFTLTRCAPPADERALAGYRHIAPAMTPDSARDKAFADLWQQLKSQADGAEFVYTLPYPKHQFLRFLEGEETVIFHGSGDHDIAEFVPRRDSIELNDETGRGNKMAIYGTHDAIWPLFFA
;
A
#
# COMPACT_ATOMS: atom_id res chain seq x y z
N MET A 1 -21.21 -8.48 14.96
CA MET A 1 -21.49 -7.72 13.73
C MET A 1 -21.48 -8.74 12.60
N SER A 2 -22.60 -8.90 11.88
CA SER A 2 -22.67 -9.84 10.75
C SER A 2 -21.74 -9.34 9.66
N SER A 3 -20.72 -10.13 9.30
CA SER A 3 -19.90 -9.89 8.12
C SER A 3 -20.82 -10.01 6.91
N GLN A 4 -21.18 -8.89 6.29
CA GLN A 4 -21.88 -8.94 5.01
C GLN A 4 -20.96 -9.59 3.98
N GLU A 5 -21.47 -10.59 3.26
CA GLU A 5 -20.71 -11.27 2.21
C GLU A 5 -20.52 -10.33 1.02
N ASP A 6 -19.31 -10.36 0.47
CA ASP A 6 -18.95 -9.63 -0.74
C ASP A 6 -19.45 -10.39 -1.97
N ILE A 7 -20.19 -9.72 -2.84
CA ILE A 7 -20.56 -10.26 -4.15
C ILE A 7 -19.42 -9.94 -5.12
N ARG A 8 -18.62 -10.93 -5.48
CA ARG A 8 -17.50 -10.74 -6.41
C ARG A 8 -17.98 -10.55 -7.85
N LEU A 9 -17.63 -9.41 -8.45
CA LEU A 9 -17.98 -9.06 -9.84
C LEU A 9 -16.88 -9.46 -10.83
N GLY A 10 -15.63 -9.56 -10.40
CA GLY A 10 -14.53 -10.06 -11.23
C GLY A 10 -13.12 -9.82 -10.68
N HIS A 11 -12.14 -10.41 -11.35
CA HIS A 11 -10.71 -10.13 -11.17
C HIS A 11 -10.20 -9.38 -12.38
N PHE A 12 -9.33 -8.41 -12.16
CA PHE A 12 -8.78 -7.55 -13.18
C PHE A 12 -7.28 -7.39 -12.99
N SER A 13 -6.51 -7.39 -14.07
CA SER A 13 -5.07 -7.23 -14.04
C SER A 13 -4.67 -5.79 -14.36
N PHE A 14 -3.77 -5.21 -13.56
CA PHE A 14 -3.14 -3.93 -13.79
C PHE A 14 -1.66 -3.99 -13.44
N MET A 15 -0.77 -3.75 -14.40
CA MET A 15 0.69 -3.85 -14.16
C MET A 15 1.06 -5.14 -13.41
N GLU A 16 0.46 -6.26 -13.83
CA GLU A 16 0.66 -7.60 -13.24
C GLU A 16 0.11 -7.80 -11.82
N MET A 17 -0.48 -6.77 -11.21
CA MET A 17 -1.28 -6.89 -9.99
C MET A 17 -2.70 -7.32 -10.34
N VAL A 18 -3.29 -8.15 -9.49
CA VAL A 18 -4.68 -8.55 -9.63
C VAL A 18 -5.53 -7.77 -8.62
N VAL A 19 -6.51 -7.04 -9.14
CA VAL A 19 -7.48 -6.23 -8.40
C VAL A 19 -8.82 -6.95 -8.44
N GLU A 20 -9.47 -7.06 -7.29
CA GLU A 20 -10.83 -7.59 -7.23
C GLU A 20 -11.84 -6.46 -7.31
N LEU A 21 -12.85 -6.61 -8.16
CA LEU A 21 -14.05 -5.78 -8.12
C LEU A 21 -15.13 -6.55 -7.37
N VAL A 22 -15.60 -6.00 -6.26
CA VAL A 22 -16.67 -6.59 -5.45
C VAL A 22 -17.80 -5.59 -5.22
N GLU A 23 -18.96 -6.11 -4.88
CA GLU A 23 -20.09 -5.35 -4.36
C GLU A 23 -20.33 -5.73 -2.89
N ARG A 24 -20.24 -4.74 -2.00
CA ARG A 24 -20.44 -4.86 -0.55
C ARG A 24 -21.45 -3.83 -0.12
N ALA A 25 -22.55 -4.26 0.51
CA ALA A 25 -23.61 -3.35 0.98
C ALA A 25 -24.17 -2.40 -0.12
N GLY A 26 -24.22 -2.85 -1.38
CA GLY A 26 -24.64 -2.04 -2.54
C GLY A 26 -23.59 -1.03 -3.03
N GLN A 27 -22.36 -1.08 -2.51
CA GLN A 27 -21.23 -0.27 -2.96
C GLN A 27 -20.25 -1.11 -3.75
N ARG A 28 -19.75 -0.58 -4.88
CA ARG A 28 -18.69 -1.20 -5.66
C ARG A 28 -17.33 -0.79 -5.13
N LEU A 29 -16.50 -1.78 -4.84
CA LEU A 29 -15.17 -1.62 -4.26
C LEU A 29 -14.12 -2.27 -5.17
N LEU A 30 -12.99 -1.59 -5.37
CA LEU A 30 -11.79 -2.21 -5.89
C LEU A 30 -10.89 -2.58 -4.71
N LEU A 31 -10.72 -3.88 -4.50
CA LEU A 31 -9.84 -4.45 -3.49
C LEU A 31 -8.46 -4.60 -4.10
N TRP A 32 -7.56 -3.74 -3.62
CA TRP A 32 -6.16 -3.81 -3.99
C TRP A 32 -5.41 -4.69 -3.00
N PRO A 33 -4.50 -5.55 -3.48
CA PRO A 33 -3.75 -6.45 -2.62
C PRO A 33 -2.89 -5.67 -1.62
N GLY A 34 -2.94 -6.06 -0.34
CA GLY A 34 -2.23 -5.37 0.73
C GLY A 34 -2.92 -4.09 1.26
N ILE A 35 -4.04 -3.65 0.66
CA ILE A 35 -4.80 -2.51 1.20
C ILE A 35 -5.71 -3.00 2.35
N PRO A 36 -5.58 -2.42 3.57
CA PRO A 36 -6.43 -2.79 4.70
C PRO A 36 -7.90 -2.49 4.46
N ALA A 37 -8.78 -3.26 5.13
CA ALA A 37 -10.20 -2.98 5.16
C ALA A 37 -10.48 -1.55 5.66
N GLY A 38 -11.38 -0.83 5.01
CA GLY A 38 -11.67 0.58 5.26
C GLY A 38 -10.90 1.57 4.37
N TYR A 39 -9.83 1.12 3.70
CA TYR A 39 -9.03 1.93 2.76
C TYR A 39 -9.27 1.54 1.30
N GLU A 40 -10.29 0.72 1.02
CA GLU A 40 -10.62 0.28 -0.33
C GLU A 40 -10.99 1.46 -1.24
N ILE A 41 -10.73 1.29 -2.53
CA ILE A 41 -11.15 2.28 -3.52
C ILE A 41 -12.64 2.07 -3.79
N ARG A 42 -13.46 3.09 -3.55
CA ARG A 42 -14.90 3.05 -3.78
C ARG A 42 -15.25 3.61 -5.16
N LEU A 43 -16.20 2.98 -5.83
CA LEU A 43 -16.76 3.43 -7.10
C LEU A 43 -18.18 3.95 -6.87
N LEU A 44 -18.36 5.27 -6.86
CA LEU A 44 -19.66 5.90 -6.70
C LEU A 44 -20.33 6.11 -8.05
N PRO A 45 -21.60 5.69 -8.27
CA PRO A 45 -22.30 5.94 -9.53
C PRO A 45 -22.30 7.43 -9.90
N THR A 46 -22.19 7.71 -11.20
CA THR A 46 -22.42 9.05 -11.77
C THR A 46 -23.75 9.10 -12.51
N ASP A 47 -24.12 10.27 -13.05
CA ASP A 47 -25.33 10.43 -13.88
C ASP A 47 -25.25 9.65 -15.21
N ALA A 48 -24.03 9.32 -15.66
CA ALA A 48 -23.81 8.50 -16.84
C ALA A 48 -23.83 7.01 -16.46
N PRO A 49 -24.75 6.19 -17.02
CA PRO A 49 -24.80 4.76 -16.75
C PRO A 49 -23.48 4.07 -17.08
N GLY A 50 -23.02 3.18 -16.18
CA GLY A 50 -21.76 2.46 -16.34
C GLY A 50 -20.51 3.26 -15.94
N ASN A 51 -20.65 4.54 -15.59
CA ASN A 51 -19.57 5.39 -15.12
C ASN A 51 -19.64 5.65 -13.61
N TYR A 52 -18.47 5.68 -13.00
CA TYR A 52 -18.29 5.80 -11.56
C TYR A 52 -17.25 6.85 -11.21
N ARG A 53 -17.48 7.65 -10.18
CA ARG A 53 -16.45 8.48 -9.55
C ARG A 53 -15.61 7.62 -8.62
N VAL A 54 -14.29 7.66 -8.79
CA VAL A 54 -13.34 6.96 -7.95
C VAL A 54 -13.12 7.72 -6.66
N ILE A 55 -13.30 7.07 -5.51
CA ILE A 55 -13.06 7.62 -4.18
C ILE A 55 -12.01 6.77 -3.46
N GLY A 56 -10.79 7.27 -3.42
CA GLY A 56 -9.65 6.60 -2.78
C GLY A 56 -8.56 6.28 -3.80
N GLY A 57 -7.40 5.82 -3.32
CA GLY A 57 -6.28 5.42 -4.18
C GLY A 57 -5.69 6.53 -5.09
N PRO A 58 -4.78 6.17 -6.00
CA PRO A 58 -4.10 7.13 -6.88
C PRO A 58 -5.02 7.85 -7.87
N ALA A 59 -6.10 7.18 -8.31
CA ALA A 59 -7.05 7.74 -9.27
C ALA A 59 -8.24 8.47 -8.62
N HIS A 60 -8.11 8.93 -7.36
CA HIS A 60 -9.20 9.62 -6.67
C HIS A 60 -9.71 10.82 -7.48
N GLY A 61 -11.02 10.92 -7.58
CA GLY A 61 -11.67 11.99 -8.35
C GLY A 61 -11.75 11.69 -9.85
N ALA A 62 -11.06 10.67 -10.39
CA ALA A 62 -11.22 10.27 -11.79
C ALA A 62 -12.60 9.64 -12.04
N VAL A 63 -13.03 9.63 -13.30
CA VAL A 63 -14.15 8.81 -13.76
C VAL A 63 -13.61 7.45 -14.18
N ALA A 64 -14.21 6.39 -13.67
CA ALA A 64 -14.00 5.02 -14.10
C ALA A 64 -15.20 4.54 -14.94
N SER A 65 -14.95 3.89 -16.07
CA SER A 65 -15.97 3.18 -16.86
C SER A 65 -15.85 1.67 -16.63
N LEU A 66 -17.00 0.98 -16.63
CA LEU A 66 -17.07 -0.48 -16.48
C LEU A 66 -17.76 -1.09 -17.72
N PRO A 67 -17.07 -1.18 -18.87
CA PRO A 67 -17.65 -1.77 -20.08
C PRO A 67 -18.10 -3.21 -19.81
N GLN A 68 -19.24 -3.58 -20.39
CA GLN A 68 -19.85 -4.90 -20.26
C GLN A 68 -19.97 -5.58 -21.63
N ASP A 69 -19.86 -6.91 -21.65
CA ASP A 69 -20.21 -7.70 -22.84
C ASP A 69 -21.74 -7.83 -23.02
N GLU A 70 -22.16 -8.54 -24.06
CA GLU A 70 -23.58 -8.78 -24.39
C GLU A 70 -24.36 -9.49 -23.27
N ASN A 71 -23.65 -10.15 -22.34
CA ASN A 71 -24.24 -10.85 -21.19
C ASN A 71 -24.19 -9.99 -19.91
N GLY A 72 -23.82 -8.71 -20.00
CA GLY A 72 -23.69 -7.81 -18.85
C GLY A 72 -22.44 -8.04 -18.01
N LYS A 73 -21.48 -8.86 -18.46
CA LYS A 73 -20.26 -9.15 -17.71
C LYS A 73 -19.24 -8.04 -17.94
N ILE A 74 -18.77 -7.43 -16.86
CA ILE A 74 -17.76 -6.35 -16.92
C ILE A 74 -16.46 -6.89 -17.53
N THR A 75 -15.97 -6.35 -18.64
CA THR A 75 -14.79 -6.86 -19.37
C THR A 75 -13.50 -6.13 -19.00
N ALA A 76 -13.60 -4.87 -18.61
CA ALA A 76 -12.47 -4.04 -18.18
C ALA A 76 -12.92 -3.00 -17.14
N ILE A 77 -11.94 -2.32 -16.55
CA ILE A 77 -12.13 -1.08 -15.79
C ILE A 77 -11.21 -0.04 -16.44
N GLU A 78 -11.78 1.02 -17.00
CA GLU A 78 -10.99 2.13 -17.57
C GLU A 78 -11.02 3.29 -16.60
N VAL A 79 -9.87 3.81 -16.20
CA VAL A 79 -9.79 4.86 -15.18
C VAL A 79 -8.54 5.71 -15.38
N GLY A 80 -8.70 7.02 -15.51
CA GLY A 80 -7.57 7.96 -15.55
C GLY A 80 -6.51 7.65 -16.61
N GLY A 81 -6.91 7.14 -17.77
CA GLY A 81 -6.00 6.73 -18.86
C GLY A 81 -5.40 5.32 -18.71
N PHE A 82 -5.71 4.62 -17.62
CA PHE A 82 -5.32 3.24 -17.40
C PHE A 82 -6.45 2.27 -17.71
N THR A 83 -6.09 1.03 -18.06
CA THR A 83 -7.06 -0.05 -18.31
C THR A 83 -6.68 -1.26 -17.48
N LEU A 84 -7.61 -1.72 -16.64
CA LEU A 84 -7.51 -3.00 -15.95
C LEU A 84 -8.32 -4.02 -16.75
N THR A 85 -7.66 -5.09 -17.20
CA THR A 85 -8.29 -6.09 -18.07
C THR A 85 -8.78 -7.26 -17.23
N ARG A 86 -10.00 -7.77 -17.47
CA ARG A 86 -10.49 -8.95 -16.75
C ARG A 86 -9.52 -10.13 -16.94
N CYS A 87 -9.18 -10.79 -15.85
CA CYS A 87 -8.34 -11.98 -15.83
C CYS A 87 -9.04 -13.14 -15.09
N ALA A 88 -8.42 -14.33 -15.14
CA ALA A 88 -8.81 -15.44 -14.29
C ALA A 88 -8.51 -15.11 -12.82
N PRO A 89 -9.25 -15.70 -11.86
CA PRO A 89 -8.84 -15.64 -10.45
C PRO A 89 -7.39 -16.13 -10.31
N PRO A 90 -6.61 -15.53 -9.40
CA PRO A 90 -5.27 -16.02 -9.12
C PRO A 90 -5.35 -17.45 -8.59
N ALA A 91 -4.37 -18.29 -8.94
CA ALA A 91 -4.28 -19.66 -8.40
C ALA A 91 -3.87 -19.67 -6.92
N ASP A 92 -3.22 -18.60 -6.45
CA ASP A 92 -2.78 -18.37 -5.09
C ASP A 92 -3.12 -16.92 -4.70
N GLU A 93 -3.85 -16.70 -3.61
CA GLU A 93 -4.16 -15.36 -3.09
C GLU A 93 -2.89 -14.54 -2.80
N ARG A 94 -1.74 -15.17 -2.58
CA ARG A 94 -0.44 -14.49 -2.43
C ARG A 94 0.07 -13.88 -3.73
N ALA A 95 -0.38 -14.37 -4.88
CA ALA A 95 -0.03 -13.82 -6.19
C ALA A 95 -0.71 -12.48 -6.47
N LEU A 96 -1.72 -12.11 -5.67
CA LEU A 96 -2.38 -10.82 -5.75
C LEU A 96 -1.40 -9.66 -5.43
N ALA A 97 -0.45 -9.85 -4.52
CA ALA A 97 0.33 -8.77 -3.90
C ALA A 97 1.19 -7.89 -4.84
N GLY A 98 1.29 -8.15 -6.14
CA GLY A 98 2.12 -7.35 -7.07
C GLY A 98 3.63 -7.52 -6.89
N TYR A 99 4.06 -7.99 -5.72
CA TYR A 99 5.42 -8.38 -5.43
C TYR A 99 5.69 -9.74 -6.08
N ARG A 100 6.19 -9.74 -7.32
CA ARG A 100 6.75 -10.97 -7.94
C ARG A 100 7.87 -11.61 -7.11
N HIS A 101 8.44 -10.85 -6.18
CA HIS A 101 9.40 -11.33 -5.20
C HIS A 101 8.81 -11.18 -3.81
N ILE A 102 8.26 -12.28 -3.30
CA ILE A 102 7.95 -12.40 -1.87
C ILE A 102 9.28 -12.25 -1.14
N ALA A 103 9.35 -11.31 -0.19
CA ALA A 103 10.53 -11.15 0.63
C ALA A 103 10.86 -12.51 1.30
N PRO A 104 12.13 -12.96 1.27
CA PRO A 104 12.49 -14.25 1.86
C PRO A 104 11.92 -14.39 3.27
N ALA A 105 11.30 -15.53 3.55
CA ALA A 105 10.80 -15.80 4.89
C ALA A 105 11.95 -15.69 5.89
N MET A 106 11.75 -14.89 6.94
CA MET A 106 12.70 -14.83 8.04
C MET A 106 12.64 -16.18 8.75
N THR A 107 13.77 -16.88 8.83
CA THR A 107 13.86 -18.09 9.66
C THR A 107 13.60 -17.69 11.12
N PRO A 108 12.70 -18.36 11.84
CA PRO A 108 12.47 -18.10 13.26
C PRO A 108 13.76 -18.27 14.05
N ASP A 109 14.10 -17.29 14.88
CA ASP A 109 15.28 -17.31 15.73
C ASP A 109 14.95 -16.56 17.02
N SER A 110 14.69 -17.31 18.09
CA SER A 110 14.27 -16.73 19.36
C SER A 110 15.32 -15.82 20.01
N ALA A 111 16.61 -16.05 19.75
CA ALA A 111 17.68 -15.20 20.28
C ALA A 111 17.72 -13.87 19.51
N ARG A 112 17.60 -13.90 18.18
CA ARG A 112 17.48 -12.70 17.35
C ARG A 112 16.23 -11.91 17.69
N ASP A 113 15.08 -12.56 17.73
CA ASP A 113 13.79 -11.92 17.93
C ASP A 113 13.73 -11.27 19.32
N LYS A 114 14.31 -11.92 20.34
CA LYS A 114 14.51 -11.30 21.66
C LYS A 114 15.44 -10.09 21.60
N ALA A 115 16.58 -10.18 20.92
CA ALA A 115 17.52 -9.06 20.82
C ALA A 115 16.90 -7.85 20.09
N PHE A 116 16.08 -8.08 19.07
CA PHE A 116 15.32 -7.04 18.38
C PHE A 116 14.25 -6.41 19.27
N ALA A 117 13.50 -7.21 20.01
CA ALA A 117 12.51 -6.70 20.96
C ALA A 117 13.17 -5.87 22.07
N ASP A 118 14.28 -6.35 22.65
CA ASP A 118 15.02 -5.61 23.68
C ASP A 118 15.55 -4.28 23.12
N LEU A 119 16.11 -4.29 21.91
CA LEU A 119 16.56 -3.07 21.23
C LEU A 119 15.39 -2.11 20.96
N TRP A 120 14.24 -2.61 20.51
CA TRP A 120 13.08 -1.78 20.25
C TRP A 120 12.54 -1.11 21.54
N GLN A 121 12.50 -1.84 22.65
CA GLN A 121 12.14 -1.27 23.94
C GLN A 121 13.14 -0.20 24.40
N GLN A 122 14.43 -0.42 24.15
CA GLN A 122 15.45 0.60 24.41
C GLN A 122 15.19 1.86 23.59
N LEU A 123 14.96 1.75 22.28
CA LEU A 123 14.70 2.89 21.39
C LEU A 123 13.48 3.71 21.83
N LYS A 124 12.38 3.04 22.20
CA LYS A 124 11.17 3.71 22.71
C LYS A 124 11.38 4.49 24.01
N SER A 125 12.43 4.17 24.76
CA SER A 125 12.76 4.86 26.01
C SER A 125 13.72 6.04 25.83
N GLN A 126 14.26 6.25 24.61
CA GLN A 126 15.14 7.37 24.32
C GLN A 126 14.35 8.67 24.11
N ALA A 127 15.06 9.80 24.17
CA ALA A 127 14.49 11.08 23.81
C ALA A 127 14.18 11.14 22.31
N ASP A 128 13.15 11.92 21.93
CA ASP A 128 12.78 12.10 20.53
C ASP A 128 13.97 12.62 19.70
N GLY A 129 14.18 12.02 18.53
CA GLY A 129 15.29 12.36 17.64
C GLY A 129 16.66 11.85 18.09
N ALA A 130 16.75 11.03 19.16
CA ALA A 130 18.01 10.46 19.57
C ALA A 130 18.63 9.59 18.45
N GLU A 131 19.90 9.86 18.14
CA GLU A 131 20.69 8.99 17.30
C GLU A 131 20.93 7.64 17.97
N PHE A 132 20.87 6.58 17.18
CA PHE A 132 21.14 5.24 17.65
C PHE A 132 22.16 4.53 16.73
N VAL A 133 23.18 3.96 17.36
CA VAL A 133 24.18 3.14 16.67
C VAL A 133 23.77 1.68 16.72
N TYR A 134 23.51 1.08 15.56
CA TYR A 134 23.14 -0.33 15.44
C TYR A 134 24.35 -1.25 15.70
N THR A 135 24.31 -2.00 16.81
CA THR A 135 25.43 -2.84 17.29
C THR A 135 25.14 -4.34 17.32
N LEU A 136 23.90 -4.76 16.99
CA LEU A 136 23.55 -6.17 17.01
C LEU A 136 24.31 -6.95 15.92
N PRO A 137 24.65 -8.24 16.15
CA PRO A 137 25.38 -9.06 15.19
C PRO A 137 24.51 -9.56 14.02
N TYR A 138 23.29 -9.05 13.89
CA TYR A 138 22.34 -9.43 12.85
C TYR A 138 22.33 -8.37 11.73
N PRO A 139 21.99 -8.72 10.50
CA PRO A 139 21.87 -7.73 9.43
C PRO A 139 20.83 -6.65 9.77
N LYS A 140 21.18 -5.37 9.60
CA LYS A 140 20.28 -4.23 9.90
C LYS A 140 18.91 -4.35 9.23
N HIS A 141 18.85 -4.83 7.99
CA HIS A 141 17.58 -5.03 7.26
C HIS A 141 16.62 -6.00 7.96
N GLN A 142 17.12 -6.97 8.74
CA GLN A 142 16.29 -7.88 9.50
C GLN A 142 15.61 -7.19 10.68
N PHE A 143 16.32 -6.27 11.34
CA PHE A 143 15.74 -5.45 12.40
C PHE A 143 14.70 -4.47 11.84
N LEU A 144 14.98 -3.86 10.69
CA LEU A 144 14.01 -2.99 9.99
C LEU A 144 12.72 -3.75 9.64
N ARG A 145 12.82 -4.98 9.12
CA ARG A 145 11.65 -5.85 8.90
C ARG A 145 10.94 -6.28 10.18
N PHE A 146 11.67 -6.41 11.29
CA PHE A 146 11.04 -6.63 12.59
C PHE A 146 10.19 -5.42 12.99
N LEU A 147 10.70 -4.20 12.81
CA LEU A 147 9.98 -2.97 13.12
C LEU A 147 8.76 -2.74 12.19
N GLU A 148 8.82 -3.18 10.93
CA GLU A 148 7.68 -3.15 10.00
C GLU A 148 6.44 -3.88 10.59
N GLY A 149 6.67 -4.95 11.35
CA GLY A 149 5.60 -5.72 12.02
C GLY A 149 5.02 -5.08 13.28
N GLU A 150 5.62 -4.00 13.80
CA GLU A 150 5.14 -3.32 15.02
C GLU A 150 4.00 -2.33 14.74
N GLU A 151 3.66 -2.08 13.47
CA GLU A 151 2.55 -1.21 12.99
C GLU A 151 2.53 0.22 13.56
N THR A 152 3.62 0.66 14.19
CA THR A 152 3.74 1.95 14.89
C THR A 152 4.92 2.78 14.38
N VAL A 153 5.62 2.28 13.36
CA VAL A 153 6.83 2.88 12.80
C VAL A 153 6.56 3.30 11.36
N ILE A 154 6.97 4.52 11.03
CA ILE A 154 7.10 5.00 9.65
C ILE A 154 8.57 5.23 9.39
N PHE A 155 9.06 4.74 8.26
CA PHE A 155 10.45 4.85 7.88
C PHE A 155 10.67 6.02 6.92
N HIS A 156 11.77 6.73 7.10
CA HIS A 156 12.24 7.79 6.22
C HIS A 156 13.67 7.48 5.78
N GLY A 157 13.97 7.75 4.51
CA GLY A 157 15.31 7.62 3.94
C GLY A 157 15.76 8.98 3.40
N SER A 158 17.00 9.36 3.71
CA SER A 158 17.61 10.58 3.21
C SER A 158 19.12 10.40 3.15
N GLY A 159 19.74 10.83 2.04
CA GLY A 159 21.19 10.86 1.89
C GLY A 159 21.87 12.01 2.65
N ASP A 160 21.11 12.84 3.36
CA ASP A 160 21.63 13.80 4.34
C ASP A 160 21.79 13.08 5.69
N HIS A 161 23.04 12.85 6.12
CA HIS A 161 23.34 12.19 7.39
C HIS A 161 23.26 13.13 8.60
N ASP A 162 23.21 14.45 8.38
CA ASP A 162 23.28 15.47 9.44
C ASP A 162 21.92 16.15 9.66
N ILE A 163 20.81 15.42 9.45
CA ILE A 163 19.45 15.96 9.65
C ILE A 163 19.24 16.33 11.12
N ALA A 164 19.28 17.63 11.39
CA ALA A 164 18.97 18.17 12.72
C ALA A 164 17.47 18.20 13.02
N GLU A 165 16.62 18.36 11.98
CA GLU A 165 15.18 18.49 12.13
C GLU A 165 14.44 17.98 10.89
N PHE A 166 13.37 17.22 11.11
CA PHE A 166 12.39 16.90 10.07
C PHE A 166 11.38 18.03 9.93
N VAL A 167 11.54 18.84 8.90
CA VAL A 167 10.58 19.89 8.55
C VAL A 167 9.64 19.40 7.45
N PRO A 168 8.31 19.65 7.55
CA PRO A 168 7.40 19.37 6.45
C PRO A 168 7.81 20.13 5.18
N ARG A 169 7.82 19.45 4.03
CA ARG A 169 8.10 20.07 2.72
C ARG A 169 7.02 19.71 1.72
N ARG A 170 6.91 20.47 0.63
CA ARG A 170 5.98 20.22 -0.49
C ARG A 170 6.77 20.09 -1.80
N ASP A 171 7.65 19.10 -1.82
CA ASP A 171 8.59 18.86 -2.93
C ASP A 171 8.38 17.47 -3.55
N SER A 172 7.28 16.77 -3.24
CA SER A 172 7.03 15.48 -3.86
C SER A 172 6.69 15.65 -5.34
N ILE A 173 7.56 15.09 -6.17
CA ILE A 173 7.36 14.89 -7.60
C ILE A 173 6.77 13.50 -7.91
N GLU A 174 6.51 12.68 -6.88
CA GLU A 174 6.00 11.33 -7.09
C GLU A 174 4.66 11.39 -7.83
N LEU A 175 4.56 10.55 -8.87
CA LEU A 175 3.35 10.23 -9.63
C LEU A 175 2.75 11.34 -10.50
N ASN A 176 3.48 12.42 -10.79
CA ASN A 176 2.95 13.52 -11.61
C ASN A 176 1.61 14.01 -11.03
N ASP A 177 1.59 14.29 -9.72
CA ASP A 177 0.39 14.56 -8.94
C ASP A 177 -0.32 15.86 -9.36
N GLU A 178 -1.12 15.77 -10.42
CA GLU A 178 -1.99 16.85 -10.91
C GLU A 178 -3.17 17.13 -9.97
N THR A 179 -3.44 16.22 -9.02
CA THR A 179 -4.60 16.27 -8.11
C THR A 179 -4.28 16.87 -6.74
N GLY A 180 -2.99 17.12 -6.46
CA GLY A 180 -2.50 17.65 -5.19
C GLY A 180 -2.65 16.69 -4.02
N ARG A 181 -2.77 15.37 -4.24
CA ARG A 181 -2.93 14.35 -3.20
C ARG A 181 -1.60 13.94 -2.56
N GLY A 182 -0.56 13.69 -3.35
CA GLY A 182 0.76 13.27 -2.91
C GLY A 182 1.67 14.44 -2.53
N ASN A 183 1.52 15.59 -3.18
CA ASN A 183 2.33 16.77 -2.88
C ASN A 183 1.71 17.63 -1.77
N LYS A 184 1.77 17.12 -0.52
CA LYS A 184 1.31 17.81 0.69
C LYS A 184 2.48 18.41 1.45
N MET A 185 2.22 19.44 2.28
CA MET A 185 3.19 19.87 3.29
C MET A 185 3.29 18.80 4.37
N ALA A 186 4.24 17.88 4.24
CA ALA A 186 4.39 16.73 5.13
C ALA A 186 5.85 16.28 5.24
N ILE A 187 6.13 15.40 6.20
CA ILE A 187 7.33 14.58 6.22
C ILE A 187 6.97 13.28 5.51
N TYR A 188 7.70 12.96 4.46
CA TYR A 188 7.43 11.78 3.64
C TYR A 188 8.05 10.56 4.28
N GLY A 189 7.30 9.47 4.32
CA GLY A 189 7.79 8.20 4.84
C GLY A 189 6.96 7.04 4.29
N THR A 190 7.41 5.84 4.59
CA THR A 190 6.83 4.61 4.08
C THR A 190 6.70 3.59 5.20
N HIS A 191 5.78 2.65 5.05
CA HIS A 191 5.63 1.51 5.94
C HIS A 191 6.60 0.37 5.55
N ASP A 192 7.09 0.35 4.31
CA ASP A 192 8.10 -0.60 3.85
C ASP A 192 9.47 -0.21 4.41
N ALA A 193 10.05 -1.08 5.24
CA ALA A 193 11.30 -0.79 5.94
C ALA A 193 12.56 -0.89 5.04
N ILE A 194 12.43 -1.43 3.83
CA ILE A 194 13.51 -1.58 2.85
C ILE A 194 13.53 -0.42 1.87
N TRP A 195 12.36 0.05 1.41
CA TRP A 195 12.22 1.21 0.54
C TRP A 195 13.07 2.44 0.93
N PRO A 196 13.10 2.92 2.19
CA PRO A 196 13.89 4.09 2.58
C PRO A 196 15.40 3.87 2.42
N LEU A 197 15.89 2.64 2.44
CA LEU A 197 17.32 2.35 2.30
C LEU A 197 17.85 2.69 0.90
N PHE A 198 16.98 2.76 -0.12
CA PHE A 198 17.37 3.20 -1.46
C PHE A 198 17.62 4.71 -1.55
N PHE A 199 17.07 5.47 -0.59
CA PHE A 199 17.16 6.93 -0.54
C PHE A 199 18.08 7.43 0.57
N ALA A 200 18.65 6.51 1.38
CA ALA A 200 19.53 6.77 2.51
C ALA A 200 21.02 6.67 2.16
#